data_AF-A0AAE4YXD2-F1
#
_entry.id   AF-A0AAE4YXD2-F1
#
_cell.length_a   1.000
_cell.length_b   1.000
_cell.length_c   1.000
_cell.angle_alpha   90.00
_cell.angle_beta   90.00
_cell.angle_gamma   90.00
#
_symmetry.space_group_name_H-M   'P 1'
#
loop_
_entity.id
_entity.type
_entity.pdbx_description
1 polymer ?
#
loop_
_entity_poly.entity_id
_entity_poly.type
_entity_poly.pdbx_seq_one_letter_code
_entity_poly.pdbx_strand_id
1 'polypeptide(L)'
;MPVSADTILRIARTRPSDNGEAPRILGVDDWAWRRGRRYGTILVDLETNNVVDLLPDREKDTLSEGLGDHPQAIWESGGFCEVRSLCVRH
;
A
#
# COMPACT_ATOMS: atom_id res chain seq x y z
N MET A 1 -5.94 18.10 29.01
CA MET A 1 -6.66 19.02 28.11
C MET A 1 -7.44 18.19 27.10
N PRO A 2 -8.77 18.32 27.00
CA PRO A 2 -9.53 17.62 25.95
C PRO A 2 -9.25 18.29 24.60
N VAL A 3 -8.74 17.52 23.63
CA VAL A 3 -8.61 17.94 22.22
C VAL A 3 -9.83 17.46 21.46
N SER A 4 -10.43 18.33 20.64
CA SER A 4 -11.57 17.97 19.81
C SER A 4 -11.17 16.98 18.71
N ALA A 5 -12.14 16.19 18.23
CA ALA A 5 -11.94 15.31 17.08
C ALA A 5 -11.39 16.08 15.86
N ASP A 6 -11.89 17.30 15.60
CA ASP A 6 -11.39 18.17 14.54
C ASP A 6 -9.91 18.54 14.70
N THR A 7 -9.46 18.73 15.94
CA THR A 7 -8.05 19.01 16.23
C THR A 7 -7.19 17.80 15.91
N ILE A 8 -7.62 16.59 16.29
CA ILE A 8 -6.92 15.34 15.98
C ILE A 8 -6.86 15.12 14.47
N LEU A 9 -7.98 15.28 13.76
CA LEU A 9 -8.04 15.12 12.31
C LEU A 9 -7.19 16.15 11.57
N ARG A 10 -7.10 17.38 12.09
CA ARG A 10 -6.21 18.40 11.52
C ARG A 10 -4.75 17.99 11.68
N ILE A 11 -4.34 17.56 12.88
CA ILE A 11 -2.97 17.11 13.13
C ILE A 11 -2.61 15.94 12.21
N ALA A 12 -3.50 14.94 12.09
CA ALA A 12 -3.29 13.80 11.21
C ALA A 12 -3.12 14.22 9.73
N ARG A 13 -3.95 15.16 9.25
CA ARG A 13 -3.87 15.68 7.87
C ARG A 13 -2.65 16.57 7.61
N THR A 14 -2.13 17.25 8.64
CA THR A 14 -0.93 18.09 8.52
C THR A 14 0.37 17.31 8.68
N ARG A 15 0.31 16.03 9.07
CA ARG A 15 1.49 15.19 9.15
C ARG A 15 1.94 14.90 7.71
N PRO A 16 3.17 15.27 7.33
CA PRO A 16 3.70 14.87 6.04
C PRO A 16 3.69 13.34 5.96
N SER A 17 3.31 12.80 4.82
CA SER A 17 3.58 11.40 4.51
C SER A 17 5.09 11.23 4.56
N ASP A 18 5.57 10.33 5.43
CA ASP A 18 6.98 9.95 5.45
C ASP A 18 7.25 9.22 4.13
N ASN A 19 7.63 9.98 3.09
CA ASN A 19 8.20 9.45 1.86
C ASN A 19 9.62 8.99 2.23
N GLY A 20 9.68 7.84 2.91
CA GLY A 20 10.91 7.20 3.32
C GLY A 20 11.75 6.80 2.11
N GLU A 21 12.92 6.25 2.41
CA GLU A 21 13.72 5.54 1.42
C GLU A 21 12.85 4.50 0.71
N ALA A 22 13.09 4.27 -0.58
CA ALA A 22 12.28 3.36 -1.34
C ALA A 22 12.30 1.96 -0.71
N PRO A 23 11.12 1.30 -0.61
CA PRO A 23 11.02 0.01 0.05
C PRO A 23 11.90 -1.01 -0.67
N ARG A 24 12.68 -1.79 0.08
CA ARG A 24 13.48 -2.87 -0.48
C ARG A 24 12.65 -4.15 -0.55
N ILE A 25 11.73 -4.35 0.39
CA ILE A 25 10.75 -5.44 0.39
C ILE A 25 9.34 -4.84 0.45
N LEU A 26 8.58 -5.01 -0.63
CA LEU A 26 7.23 -4.48 -0.76
C LEU A 26 6.21 -5.64 -0.72
N GLY A 27 5.37 -5.61 0.31
CA GLY A 27 4.26 -6.52 0.49
C GLY A 27 3.03 -6.04 -0.26
N VAL A 28 2.35 -6.97 -0.92
CA VAL A 28 1.09 -6.71 -1.64
C VAL A 28 -0.03 -7.48 -0.96
N ASP A 29 -1.08 -6.78 -0.53
CA ASP A 29 -2.26 -7.37 0.13
C ASP A 29 -3.56 -6.71 -0.35
N ASP A 30 -4.69 -7.32 -0.02
CA ASP A 30 -6.03 -6.82 -0.27
C ASP A 30 -6.50 -5.88 0.84
N TRP A 31 -6.88 -4.66 0.47
CA TRP A 31 -7.49 -3.68 1.36
C TRP A 31 -8.98 -3.48 1.07
N ALA A 32 -9.75 -3.12 2.11
CA ALA A 32 -11.15 -2.75 1.96
C ALA A 32 -11.45 -1.40 2.64
N TRP A 33 -11.88 -0.39 1.86
CA TRP A 33 -12.37 0.90 2.37
C TRP A 33 -13.52 0.72 3.35
N ARG A 34 -14.38 -0.26 3.05
CA ARG A 34 -15.46 -0.72 3.91
C ARG A 34 -15.65 -2.20 3.68
N ARG A 35 -15.62 -2.98 4.77
CA ARG A 35 -15.79 -4.44 4.73
C ARG A 35 -16.97 -4.83 3.83
N GLY A 36 -16.71 -5.72 2.87
CA GLY A 36 -17.72 -6.27 1.96
C GLY A 36 -18.25 -5.29 0.89
N ARG A 37 -17.56 -4.19 0.60
CA ARG A 37 -18.03 -3.21 -0.40
C ARG A 37 -17.01 -2.93 -1.50
N ARG A 38 -15.98 -2.19 -1.16
CA ARG A 38 -14.96 -1.75 -2.10
C ARG A 38 -13.63 -2.28 -1.62
N TYR A 39 -13.04 -3.13 -2.45
CA TYR A 39 -11.72 -3.67 -2.25
C TYR A 39 -10.75 -3.06 -3.25
N GLY A 40 -9.48 -3.10 -2.92
CA GLY A 40 -8.37 -2.63 -3.74
C GLY A 40 -7.09 -3.18 -3.15
N THR A 41 -5.95 -2.70 -3.63
CA THR A 41 -4.65 -3.25 -3.25
C THR A 41 -3.90 -2.28 -2.35
N ILE A 42 -3.27 -2.81 -1.31
CA ILE A 42 -2.37 -2.06 -0.44
C ILE A 42 -0.94 -2.52 -0.67
N LEU A 43 -0.04 -1.54 -0.82
CA LEU A 43 1.39 -1.75 -0.90
C LEU A 43 1.99 -1.34 0.45
N VAL A 44 2.66 -2.27 1.12
CA VAL A 44 3.24 -2.06 2.45
C VAL A 44 4.73 -2.39 2.41
N ASP A 45 5.57 -1.45 2.79
CA ASP A 45 6.97 -1.71 3.04
C ASP A 45 7.08 -2.67 4.23
N LEU A 46 7.58 -3.88 4.00
CA LEU A 46 7.69 -4.90 5.04
C LEU A 46 8.88 -4.65 5.97
N GLU A 47 9.87 -3.84 5.57
CA GLU A 47 10.99 -3.48 6.44
C GLU A 47 10.57 -2.43 7.48
N THR A 48 9.84 -1.41 7.04
CA THR A 48 9.43 -0.30 7.90
C THR A 48 7.99 -0.43 8.43
N ASN A 49 7.26 -1.42 7.92
CA ASN A 49 5.84 -1.67 8.21
C ASN A 49 4.95 -0.45 7.93
N ASN A 50 5.32 0.34 6.92
CA ASN A 50 4.62 1.54 6.49
C ASN A 50 3.84 1.30 5.20
N VAL A 51 2.68 1.94 5.09
CA VAL A 51 1.89 1.92 3.86
C VAL A 51 2.57 2.82 2.84
N VAL A 52 2.94 2.23 1.71
CA VAL A 52 3.57 2.94 0.59
C VAL A 52 2.50 3.52 -0.31
N ASP A 53 1.50 2.70 -0.68
CA ASP A 53 0.39 3.15 -1.52
C ASP A 53 -0.89 2.32 -1.35
N LEU A 54 -2.02 2.91 -1.76
CA LEU A 54 -3.35 2.32 -1.76
C LEU A 54 -3.97 2.46 -3.16
N LEU A 55 -3.94 1.38 -3.92
CA LEU A 55 -4.49 1.31 -5.27
C LEU A 55 -6.01 1.11 -5.23
N PRO A 56 -6.79 1.88 -6.02
CA PRO A 56 -8.25 1.98 -5.92
C PRO A 56 -9.02 0.72 -6.34
N ASP A 57 -8.34 -0.24 -6.96
CA ASP A 57 -8.87 -1.48 -7.52
C ASP A 57 -7.87 -2.64 -7.31
N ARG A 58 -8.19 -3.81 -7.87
CA ARG A 58 -7.39 -5.04 -7.81
C ARG A 58 -6.82 -5.43 -9.17
N GLU A 59 -6.81 -4.49 -10.11
CA GLU A 59 -6.45 -4.77 -11.48
C GLU A 59 -4.93 -4.90 -11.60
N LYS A 60 -4.50 -5.85 -12.44
CA LYS A 60 -3.08 -6.13 -12.65
C LYS A 60 -2.37 -4.95 -13.30
N ASP A 61 -3.07 -4.20 -14.14
CA ASP A 61 -2.51 -3.06 -14.86
C ASP A 61 -2.25 -1.92 -13.88
N THR A 62 -3.23 -1.57 -13.04
CA THR A 62 -3.09 -0.60 -11.94
C THR A 62 -1.98 -1.01 -10.96
N LEU A 63 -1.89 -2.30 -10.63
CA LEU A 63 -0.80 -2.82 -9.81
C LEU A 63 0.56 -2.68 -10.50
N SER A 64 0.66 -3.04 -11.78
CA SER A 64 1.91 -2.97 -12.53
C SER A 64 2.40 -1.54 -12.69
N GLU A 65 1.48 -0.58 -12.83
CA GLU A 65 1.79 0.85 -12.88
C GLU A 65 2.34 1.34 -11.54
N GLY A 66 1.68 1.04 -10.42
CA GLY A 66 2.18 1.40 -9.09
C GLY A 66 3.50 0.70 -8.72
N LEU A 67 3.72 -0.52 -9.20
CA LEU A 67 5.01 -1.22 -9.11
C LEU A 67 6.12 -0.53 -9.91
N GLY A 68 5.77 0.09 -11.04
CA GLY A 68 6.71 0.83 -11.90
C GLY A 68 7.37 2.01 -11.19
N ASP A 69 6.70 2.58 -10.19
CA ASP A 69 7.25 3.66 -9.35
C ASP A 69 8.30 3.15 -8.34
N HIS A 70 8.43 1.83 -8.16
CA HIS A 70 9.36 1.19 -7.21
C HIS A 70 10.21 0.09 -7.87
N PRO A 71 11.06 0.41 -8.87
CA PRO A 71 11.78 -0.59 -9.66
C PRO A 71 12.84 -1.39 -8.90
N GLN A 72 13.30 -0.91 -7.74
CA GLN A 72 14.29 -1.55 -6.87
C GLN A 72 13.68 -2.45 -5.77
N ALA A 73 12.35 -2.44 -5.61
CA ALA A 73 11.70 -3.23 -4.57
C ALA A 73 11.61 -4.70 -4.98
N ILE A 74 11.88 -5.59 -4.03
CA ILE A 74 11.61 -7.02 -4.10
C ILE A 74 10.21 -7.25 -3.54
N TRP A 75 9.41 -8.11 -4.19
CA TRP A 75 7.98 -8.25 -3.89
C TRP A 75 7.69 -9.53 -3.11
N GLU A 76 6.96 -9.41 -2.00
CA GLU A 76 6.38 -10.56 -1.30
C GLU A 76 4.87 -10.60 -1.48
N SER A 77 4.39 -11.67 -2.14
CA SER A 77 2.97 -11.91 -2.33
C SER A 77 2.35 -12.52 -1.08
N GLY A 78 1.77 -11.68 -0.23
CA GLY A 78 0.93 -12.11 0.88
C GLY A 78 -0.44 -12.58 0.35
N GLY A 79 -0.59 -13.87 0.06
CA GLY A 79 -1.91 -14.49 -0.17
C GLY A 79 -2.60 -14.16 -1.51
N PHE A 80 -2.05 -13.31 -2.37
CA PHE A 80 -2.64 -13.02 -3.67
C PHE A 80 -2.31 -14.10 -4.72
N CYS A 81 -3.04 -15.22 -4.66
CA CYS A 81 -2.81 -16.37 -5.55
C CYS A 81 -3.28 -16.17 -7.01
N GLU A 82 -3.88 -15.01 -7.34
CA GLU A 82 -4.52 -14.76 -8.66
C GLU A 82 -3.67 -13.93 -9.64
N VAL A 83 -2.59 -13.27 -9.18
CA VAL A 83 -1.60 -12.61 -10.06
C VAL A 83 -0.42 -13.55 -10.34
N ARG A 84 -0.71 -14.71 -10.92
CA ARG A 84 0.32 -15.67 -11.38
C ARG A 84 1.31 -15.11 -12.42
N SER A 85 1.07 -13.94 -13.03
CA SER A 85 1.97 -13.35 -14.03
C SER A 85 2.95 -12.31 -13.49
N LEU A 86 2.82 -11.85 -12.23
CA LEU A 86 3.82 -10.99 -11.58
C LEU A 86 4.66 -11.73 -10.53
N CYS A 87 4.21 -12.89 -10.03
CA CYS A 87 4.96 -13.72 -9.07
C CYS A 87 6.22 -14.40 -9.65
N VAL A 88 6.69 -14.03 -10.84
CA VAL A 88 7.96 -14.51 -11.39
C VAL A 88 8.82 -13.32 -11.80
N ARG A 89 9.52 -12.75 -10.83
CA ARG A 89 10.89 -12.30 -11.04
C ARG A 89 11.66 -12.54 -9.74
N HIS A 90 12.80 -13.21 -9.92
CA HIS A 90 13.62 -13.93 -8.95
C HIS A 90 14.01 -13.17 -7.69
#